data_AF-A0A1Q6XHA6-F1
#
_entry.id   AF-A0A1Q6XHA6-F1
#
_cell.length_a   1.000
_cell.length_b   1.000
_cell.length_c   1.000
_cell.angle_alpha   90.00
_cell.angle_beta   90.00
_cell.angle_gamma   90.00
#
_symmetry.space_group_name_H-M   'P 1'
#
loop_
_entity.id
_entity.type
_entity.pdbx_description
1 polymer ?
#
loop_
_entity_poly.entity_id
_entity_poly.type
_entity_poly.pdbx_seq_one_letter_code
_entity_poly.pdbx_strand_id
1 'polypeptide(L)'
;MPFFICPNCRERSIDHDRQEGLTREAVACHRCGFGFLFELMDDYYPAPGTGFVVCDQKSRILASGRGVFELTGYREDELMGREVMDGLDLTGYEDGRNPAQLALEWGVRRLGERLELRTRAGQRKPVTADFFPAYDDDGGLLVAITPRS
;
A
#
# COMPACT_ATOMS: atom_id res chain seq x y z
N MET A 1 0.82 -4.59 20.52
CA MET A 1 1.31 -5.71 19.68
C MET A 1 1.30 -5.19 18.26
N PRO A 2 2.45 -5.15 17.57
CA PRO A 2 2.49 -4.65 16.21
C PRO A 2 1.76 -5.61 15.26
N PHE A 3 0.99 -5.05 14.33
CA PHE A 3 0.31 -5.81 13.28
C PHE A 3 1.11 -5.70 12.00
N PHE A 4 1.44 -6.82 11.39
CA PHE A 4 2.15 -6.85 10.13
C PHE A 4 1.25 -7.32 9.01
N ILE A 5 1.38 -6.68 7.85
CA ILE A 5 0.67 -7.09 6.64
C ILE A 5 1.65 -7.26 5.48
N CYS A 6 1.50 -8.36 4.75
CA CYS A 6 2.25 -8.58 3.53
C CYS A 6 1.64 -7.76 2.38
N PRO A 7 2.38 -6.81 1.78
CA PRO A 7 1.87 -6.02 0.66
C PRO A 7 1.53 -6.89 -0.56
N ASN A 8 2.20 -8.02 -0.76
CA ASN A 8 1.97 -8.85 -1.93
C ASN A 8 0.70 -9.71 -1.83
N CYS A 9 0.50 -10.44 -0.72
CA CYS A 9 -0.57 -11.43 -0.59
C CYS A 9 -1.66 -11.09 0.43
N ARG A 10 -1.51 -9.98 1.17
CA ARG A 10 -2.41 -9.52 2.25
C ARG A 10 -2.42 -10.42 3.49
N GLU A 11 -1.48 -11.35 3.60
CA GLU A 11 -1.33 -12.16 4.81
C GLU A 11 -1.06 -11.25 6.00
N ARG A 12 -1.84 -11.45 7.06
CA ARG A 12 -1.68 -10.73 8.32
C ARG A 12 -0.94 -11.62 9.29
N SER A 13 0.04 -11.06 9.98
CA SER A 13 0.72 -11.75 11.07
C SER A 13 0.79 -10.84 12.28
N ILE A 14 0.67 -11.46 13.45
CA ILE A 14 0.92 -10.83 14.74
C ILE A 14 2.30 -11.32 15.14
N ASP A 15 3.28 -10.42 15.16
CA ASP A 15 4.62 -10.74 15.63
C ASP A 15 4.86 -9.97 16.92
N HIS A 16 5.31 -10.67 17.96
CA HIS A 16 5.60 -10.07 19.26
C HIS A 16 7.03 -9.51 19.33
N ASP A 17 7.97 -10.01 18.52
CA ASP A 17 9.41 -9.85 18.77
C ASP A 17 10.23 -9.37 17.56
N ARG A 18 9.60 -9.14 16.38
CA ARG A 18 10.27 -8.76 15.12
C ARG A 18 11.43 -9.70 14.74
N GLN A 19 11.35 -10.98 15.12
CA GLN A 19 12.44 -11.95 14.96
C GLN A 19 11.90 -13.32 14.53
N GLU A 20 12.36 -13.81 13.37
CA GLU A 20 12.42 -15.25 13.11
C GLU A 20 13.72 -15.80 13.73
N GLY A 21 13.62 -16.43 14.91
CA GLY A 21 14.76 -17.10 15.55
C GLY A 21 15.76 -16.18 16.27
N LEU A 22 17.07 -16.46 16.15
CA LEU A 22 18.17 -15.74 16.85
C LEU A 22 18.79 -14.61 16.01
N THR A 23 18.18 -14.23 14.88
CA THR A 23 18.76 -13.33 13.86
C THR A 23 17.92 -12.07 13.65
N ARG A 24 18.58 -10.94 13.36
CA ARG A 24 17.97 -9.62 13.12
C ARG A 24 17.52 -9.39 11.66
N GLU A 25 17.14 -10.44 10.93
CA GLU A 25 16.71 -10.30 9.53
C GLU A 25 15.26 -9.79 9.46
N ALA A 26 14.98 -8.93 8.47
CA ALA A 26 13.64 -8.43 8.23
C ALA A 26 12.71 -9.61 7.89
N VAL A 27 11.57 -9.69 8.59
CA VAL A 27 10.63 -10.81 8.47
C VAL A 27 10.07 -10.82 7.04
N ALA A 28 10.43 -11.84 6.27
CA ALA A 28 9.80 -12.11 4.99
C ALA A 28 8.41 -12.72 5.21
N CYS A 29 7.50 -12.57 4.25
CA CYS A 29 6.19 -13.19 4.34
C CYS A 29 6.29 -14.71 4.23
N HIS A 30 6.06 -15.44 5.32
CA HIS A 30 6.05 -16.92 5.35
C HIS A 30 5.10 -17.57 4.33
N ARG A 31 4.04 -16.86 3.89
CA ARG A 31 3.04 -17.38 2.95
C ARG A 31 3.46 -17.27 1.48
N CYS A 32 4.20 -16.24 1.10
CA CYS A 32 4.52 -15.97 -0.31
C CYS A 32 5.98 -15.59 -0.60
N GLY A 33 6.84 -15.54 0.42
CA GLY A 33 8.26 -15.20 0.29
C GLY A 33 8.54 -13.73 -0.01
N PHE A 34 7.56 -12.84 0.10
CA PHE A 34 7.77 -11.40 -0.14
C PHE A 34 8.74 -10.83 0.89
N GLY A 35 9.68 -10.00 0.44
CA GLY A 35 10.92 -9.70 1.16
C GLY A 35 10.80 -8.84 2.42
N PHE A 36 9.61 -8.27 2.71
CA PHE A 36 9.36 -7.52 3.94
C PHE A 36 7.86 -7.43 4.24
N LEU A 37 7.52 -7.08 5.48
CA LEU A 37 6.16 -6.82 5.92
C LEU A 37 6.02 -5.35 6.32
N PHE A 38 4.81 -4.80 6.15
CA PHE A 38 4.53 -3.43 6.57
C PHE A 38 3.89 -3.44 7.98
N GLU A 39 4.44 -2.64 8.89
CA GLU A 39 3.91 -2.51 10.26
C GLU A 39 2.75 -1.52 10.29
N LEU A 40 1.65 -1.90 10.94
CA LEU A 40 0.46 -1.08 11.13
C LEU A 40 0.22 -0.85 12.62
N MET A 41 -0.20 0.38 12.96
CA MET A 41 -0.55 0.74 14.34
C MET A 41 -1.77 0.00 14.86
N ASP A 42 -2.73 -0.31 13.98
CA ASP A 42 -3.98 -0.98 14.33
C ASP A 42 -4.24 -2.14 13.39
N ASP A 43 -5.10 -3.06 13.84
CA ASP A 43 -5.51 -4.20 13.06
C ASP A 43 -6.36 -3.77 11.85
N TYR A 44 -5.76 -3.82 10.65
CA TYR A 44 -6.41 -3.47 9.40
C TYR A 44 -6.86 -4.71 8.63
N TYR A 45 -8.13 -4.73 8.23
CA TYR A 45 -8.72 -5.82 7.45
C TYR A 45 -9.02 -5.31 6.03
N PRO A 46 -8.15 -5.60 5.04
CA PRO A 46 -8.43 -5.22 3.67
C PRO A 46 -9.67 -5.98 3.15
N ALA A 47 -10.47 -5.29 2.35
CA ALA A 47 -11.60 -5.93 1.69
C ALA A 47 -11.13 -6.94 0.62
N PRO A 48 -11.99 -7.86 0.16
CA PRO A 48 -11.67 -8.71 -0.98
C PRO A 48 -11.31 -7.89 -2.22
N GLY A 49 -10.23 -8.28 -2.89
CA GLY A 49 -9.76 -7.58 -4.09
C GLY A 49 -8.95 -6.31 -3.83
N THR A 50 -8.69 -5.94 -2.56
CA THR A 50 -7.74 -4.86 -2.25
C THR A 50 -6.35 -5.21 -2.78
N GLY A 51 -5.71 -4.25 -3.45
CA GLY A 51 -4.29 -4.29 -3.81
C GLY A 51 -3.49 -3.33 -2.93
N PHE A 52 -2.27 -3.70 -2.56
CA PHE A 52 -1.37 -2.83 -1.80
C PHE A 52 -0.23 -2.33 -2.67
N VAL A 53 0.11 -1.05 -2.48
CA VAL A 53 1.28 -0.39 -3.07
C VAL A 53 2.15 0.11 -1.93
N VAL A 54 3.44 -0.22 -1.94
CA VAL A 54 4.42 0.31 -0.98
C VAL A 54 5.17 1.45 -1.66
N CYS A 55 5.34 2.56 -0.97
CA CYS A 55 6.02 3.74 -1.48
C CYS A 55 7.08 4.26 -0.51
N ASP A 56 8.06 4.99 -1.04
CA ASP A 56 9.03 5.75 -0.27
C ASP A 56 8.45 7.05 0.33
N GLN A 57 9.28 7.81 1.04
CA GLN A 57 8.92 9.11 1.64
C GLN A 57 8.49 10.19 0.63
N LYS A 58 8.74 9.98 -0.66
CA LYS A 58 8.36 10.88 -1.77
C LYS A 58 7.21 10.29 -2.59
N SER A 59 6.44 9.38 -1.97
CA SER A 59 5.33 8.64 -2.57
C SER A 59 5.67 7.89 -3.86
N ARG A 60 6.94 7.51 -4.06
CA ARG A 60 7.38 6.69 -5.20
C ARG A 60 7.22 5.21 -4.91
N ILE A 61 6.67 4.47 -5.86
CA ILE A 61 6.37 3.04 -5.73
C ILE A 61 7.68 2.23 -5.60
N LEU A 62 7.78 1.48 -4.50
CA LEU A 62 8.84 0.52 -4.18
C LEU A 62 8.41 -0.92 -4.36
N ALA A 63 7.11 -1.19 -4.25
CA ALA A 63 6.54 -2.50 -4.55
C ALA A 63 5.05 -2.37 -4.87
N SER A 64 4.55 -3.28 -5.69
CA SER A 64 3.13 -3.35 -6.04
C SER A 64 2.65 -4.79 -5.93
N GLY A 65 1.80 -5.06 -4.94
CA GLY A 65 1.32 -6.40 -4.67
C GLY A 65 0.39 -6.94 -5.76
N ARG A 66 0.18 -8.26 -5.72
CA ARG A 66 -0.66 -9.00 -6.70
C ARG A 66 -2.03 -8.38 -6.94
N GLY A 67 -2.69 -7.89 -5.89
CA GLY A 67 -4.02 -7.28 -6.02
C GLY A 67 -4.05 -6.03 -6.89
N VAL A 68 -2.93 -5.30 -6.99
CA VAL A 68 -2.82 -4.11 -7.87
C VAL A 68 -2.78 -4.54 -9.34
N PHE A 69 -2.03 -5.60 -9.66
CA PHE A 69 -2.06 -6.17 -11.02
C PHE A 69 -3.45 -6.66 -11.39
N GLU A 70 -4.13 -7.37 -10.48
CA GLU A 70 -5.49 -7.86 -10.70
C GLU A 70 -6.50 -6.71 -10.92
N LEU A 71 -6.35 -5.61 -10.20
CA LEU A 71 -7.23 -4.45 -10.29
C LEU A 71 -6.98 -3.60 -11.55
N THR A 72 -5.71 -3.36 -11.86
CA THR A 72 -5.26 -2.31 -12.80
C THR A 72 -4.69 -2.86 -14.10
N GLY A 73 -4.20 -4.11 -14.10
CA GLY A 73 -3.46 -4.72 -15.20
C GLY A 73 -2.02 -4.26 -15.34
N TYR A 74 -1.53 -3.33 -14.50
CA TYR A 74 -0.13 -2.92 -14.48
C TYR A 74 0.72 -3.96 -13.78
N ARG A 75 1.83 -4.34 -14.41
CA ARG A 75 2.88 -5.12 -13.77
C ARG A 75 3.69 -4.21 -12.84
N GLU A 76 4.29 -4.80 -11.82
CA GLU A 76 5.10 -4.07 -10.84
C GLU A 76 6.21 -3.25 -11.52
N ASP A 77 6.94 -3.83 -12.46
CA ASP A 77 8.01 -3.18 -13.22
C ASP A 77 7.55 -1.97 -14.05
N GLU A 78 6.26 -1.88 -14.41
CA GLU A 78 5.68 -0.70 -15.08
C GLU A 78 5.35 0.45 -14.10
N LEU A 79 5.28 0.15 -12.79
CA LEU A 79 4.91 1.11 -11.73
C LEU A 79 6.10 1.56 -10.89
N MET A 80 7.11 0.71 -10.73
CA MET A 80 8.30 0.97 -9.91
C MET A 80 8.93 2.36 -10.18
N GLY A 81 9.19 3.10 -9.10
CA GLY A 81 9.81 4.42 -9.12
C GLY A 81 8.90 5.59 -9.52
N ARG A 82 7.69 5.31 -10.03
CA ARG A 82 6.69 6.34 -10.34
C ARG A 82 6.03 6.82 -9.06
N GLU A 83 5.61 8.07 -9.03
CA GLU A 83 4.79 8.61 -7.94
C GLU A 83 3.43 7.91 -7.95
N VAL A 84 2.88 7.53 -6.78
CA VAL A 84 1.72 6.62 -6.69
C VAL A 84 0.43 7.20 -7.27
N MET A 85 0.18 8.49 -7.07
CA MET A 85 -1.00 9.17 -7.60
C MET A 85 -0.91 9.28 -9.13
N ASP A 86 0.26 9.63 -9.66
CA ASP A 86 0.49 9.73 -11.11
C ASP A 86 0.57 8.35 -11.78
N GLY A 87 1.20 7.38 -11.12
CA GLY A 87 1.47 6.04 -11.65
C GLY A 87 0.19 5.25 -11.88
N LEU A 88 -0.78 5.42 -10.99
CA LEU A 88 -2.11 4.80 -11.08
C LEU A 88 -3.20 5.78 -11.57
N ASP A 89 -2.82 7.02 -11.90
CA ASP A 89 -3.71 8.10 -12.37
C ASP A 89 -4.91 8.23 -11.42
N LEU A 90 -4.60 8.37 -10.11
CA LEU A 90 -5.55 8.49 -9.02
C LEU A 90 -6.10 9.92 -8.96
N THR A 91 -7.39 10.05 -9.23
CA THR A 91 -8.10 11.33 -9.28
C THR A 91 -9.34 11.32 -8.38
N GLY A 92 -10.03 12.45 -8.27
CA GLY A 92 -11.30 12.55 -7.53
C GLY A 92 -11.16 12.82 -6.03
N TYR A 93 -9.96 13.09 -5.53
CA TYR A 93 -9.74 13.54 -4.16
C TYR A 93 -10.33 14.94 -3.91
N GLU A 94 -10.83 15.16 -2.69
CA GLU A 94 -11.48 16.40 -2.29
C GLU A 94 -10.51 17.60 -2.24
N ASP A 95 -11.03 18.79 -2.53
CA ASP A 95 -10.31 20.08 -2.45
C ASP A 95 -8.98 20.17 -3.21
N GLY A 96 -8.74 19.26 -4.16
CA GLY A 96 -7.47 19.19 -4.87
C GLY A 96 -6.28 18.85 -3.95
N ARG A 97 -6.53 18.30 -2.75
CA ARG A 97 -5.47 17.92 -1.82
C ARG A 97 -5.09 16.45 -2.01
N ASN A 98 -3.84 16.22 -2.41
CA ASN A 98 -3.31 14.88 -2.61
C ASN A 98 -3.27 14.11 -1.26
N PRO A 99 -4.04 13.01 -1.10
CA PRO A 99 -4.09 12.26 0.15
C PRO A 99 -2.77 11.57 0.51
N ALA A 100 -1.96 11.15 -0.48
CA ALA A 100 -0.63 10.58 -0.23
C ALA A 100 0.30 11.62 0.38
N GLN A 101 0.31 12.83 -0.19
CA GLN A 101 1.09 13.95 0.34
C GLN A 101 0.65 14.32 1.75
N LEU A 102 -0.65 14.46 2.00
CA LEU A 102 -1.18 14.75 3.34
C LEU A 102 -0.79 13.67 4.36
N ALA A 103 -0.86 12.40 3.98
CA ALA A 103 -0.50 11.30 4.88
C ALA A 103 0.98 11.35 5.27
N LEU A 104 1.86 11.61 4.29
CA LEU A 104 3.30 11.70 4.50
C LEU A 104 3.71 12.97 5.29
N GLU A 105 3.16 14.13 4.94
CA GLU A 105 3.52 15.42 5.56
C GLU A 105 3.11 15.48 7.04
N TRP A 106 1.95 14.94 7.37
CA TRP A 106 1.39 15.04 8.71
C TRP A 106 1.58 13.75 9.53
N GLY A 107 2.07 12.67 8.93
CA GLY A 107 2.19 11.36 9.58
C GLY A 107 0.84 10.78 10.00
N VAL A 108 -0.24 11.14 9.30
CA VAL A 108 -1.61 10.70 9.63
C VAL A 108 -2.16 9.75 8.59
N ARG A 109 -2.96 8.78 9.04
CA ARG A 109 -3.70 7.89 8.14
C ARG A 109 -4.82 8.64 7.44
N ARG A 110 -5.06 8.30 6.18
CA ARG A 110 -6.21 8.79 5.40
C ARG A 110 -7.00 7.57 4.95
N LEU A 111 -8.17 7.37 5.55
CA LEU A 111 -9.00 6.19 5.30
C LEU A 111 -10.24 6.58 4.49
N GLY A 112 -10.70 5.68 3.63
CA GLY A 112 -11.96 5.84 2.92
C GLY A 112 -11.91 6.85 1.77
N GLU A 113 -10.72 7.22 1.28
CA GLU A 113 -10.58 8.19 0.20
C GLU A 113 -11.23 7.65 -1.07
N ARG A 114 -12.28 8.33 -1.54
CA ARG A 114 -13.04 7.90 -2.71
C ARG A 114 -12.38 8.47 -3.97
N LEU A 115 -11.67 7.62 -4.70
CA LEU A 115 -10.88 8.03 -5.86
C LEU A 115 -11.38 7.33 -7.13
N GLU A 116 -10.88 7.78 -8.28
CA GLU A 116 -10.90 7.05 -9.54
C GLU A 116 -9.49 6.67 -9.94
N LEU A 117 -9.29 5.44 -10.40
CA LEU A 117 -8.02 4.99 -10.98
C LEU A 117 -8.14 4.83 -12.49
N ARG A 118 -7.02 4.81 -13.20
CA ARG A 118 -6.97 4.38 -14.60
C ARG A 118 -6.25 3.05 -14.74
N THR A 119 -6.91 2.07 -15.35
CA THR A 119 -6.27 0.78 -15.66
C THR A 119 -5.30 0.92 -16.83
N ARG A 120 -4.41 -0.05 -16.99
CA ARG A 120 -3.50 -0.17 -18.14
C ARG A 120 -4.23 -0.19 -19.48
N ALA A 121 -5.44 -0.74 -19.52
CA ALA A 121 -6.31 -0.75 -20.71
C ALA A 121 -7.05 0.59 -20.94
N GLY A 122 -6.82 1.60 -20.10
CA GLY A 122 -7.40 2.93 -20.23
C GLY A 122 -8.77 3.12 -19.59
N GLN A 123 -9.31 2.12 -18.89
CA GLN A 123 -10.61 2.22 -18.22
C GLN A 123 -10.48 3.00 -16.91
N ARG A 124 -11.44 3.88 -16.61
CA ARG A 124 -11.57 4.51 -15.30
C ARG A 124 -12.41 3.62 -14.39
N LYS A 125 -11.96 3.41 -13.15
CA LYS A 125 -12.69 2.61 -12.14
C LYS A 125 -12.77 3.37 -10.82
N PRO A 126 -13.95 3.43 -10.18
CA PRO A 126 -14.05 3.96 -8.83
C PRO A 126 -13.39 3.01 -7.82
N VAL A 127 -12.67 3.58 -6.87
CA VAL A 127 -12.00 2.86 -5.78
C VAL A 127 -12.15 3.60 -4.46
N THR A 128 -11.94 2.85 -3.39
CA THR A 128 -11.60 3.40 -2.08
C THR A 128 -10.10 3.19 -1.86
N ALA A 129 -9.39 4.25 -1.48
CA ALA A 129 -7.99 4.20 -1.12
C ALA A 129 -7.79 4.51 0.38
N ASP A 130 -6.98 3.71 1.04
CA ASP A 130 -6.51 3.96 2.40
C ASP A 130 -4.99 4.17 2.38
N PHE A 131 -4.52 5.24 3.00
CA PHE A 131 -3.11 5.65 3.04
C PHE A 131 -2.58 5.51 4.47
N PHE A 132 -1.52 4.72 4.63
CA PHE A 132 -0.87 4.43 5.90
C PHE A 132 0.59 4.88 5.85
N PRO A 133 0.97 5.97 6.53
CA PRO A 133 2.38 6.32 6.64
C PRO A 133 3.11 5.24 7.46
N ALA A 134 4.36 4.95 7.08
CA ALA A 134 5.25 4.14 7.89
C ALA A 134 5.68 4.94 9.13
N TYR A 135 5.89 4.23 10.24
CA TYR A 135 6.25 4.82 11.54
C TYR A 135 7.69 4.54 11.95
N ASP A 136 8.49 3.97 11.05
CA ASP A 136 9.92 3.75 11.22
C ASP A 136 10.75 4.95 10.70
N ASP A 137 12.07 4.91 10.93
CA ASP A 137 12.99 5.97 10.51
C ASP A 137 13.14 6.06 8.98
N ASP A 138 12.86 4.96 8.26
CA ASP A 138 12.88 4.90 6.81
C ASP A 138 11.69 5.64 6.20
N GLY A 139 10.59 5.78 6.94
CA GLY A 139 9.36 6.45 6.51
C GLY A 139 8.76 5.79 5.26
N GLY A 140 7.82 6.48 4.64
CA GLY A 140 7.14 5.98 3.44
C GLY A 140 5.67 5.71 3.67
N LEU A 141 5.06 4.95 2.75
CA LEU A 141 3.61 4.91 2.63
C LEU A 141 3.12 3.58 2.07
N LEU A 142 2.21 2.93 2.78
CA LEU A 142 1.41 1.84 2.24
C LEU A 142 0.07 2.40 1.76
N VAL A 143 -0.30 2.10 0.52
CA VAL A 143 -1.60 2.47 -0.07
C VAL A 143 -2.40 1.21 -0.34
N ALA A 144 -3.56 1.09 0.30
CA ALA A 144 -4.52 0.03 0.03
C ALA A 144 -5.57 0.53 -0.95
N ILE A 145 -5.73 -0.12 -2.10
CA ILE A 145 -6.67 0.29 -3.16
C ILE A 145 -7.70 -0.80 -3.34
N THR A 146 -8.97 -0.45 -3.12
CA THR A 146 -10.09 -1.39 -3.11
C THR A 146 -11.10 -1.00 -4.19
N PRO A 147 -11.45 -1.89 -5.14
CA PRO A 147 -12.47 -1.62 -6.14
C PRO A 147 -13.82 -1.30 -5.50
N ARG A 148 -14.51 -0.29 -6.02
CA ARG A 148 -15.92 -0.02 -5.70
C ARG A 148 -16.77 -0.56 -6.84
N SER A 149 -17.74 -1.42 -6.51
CA SER A 149 -18.76 -1.92 -7.44
C SER A 149 -19.69 -0.81 -7.91
#